data_AF-A0AAV6Q8S8-F1
#
_entry.id   AF-A0AAV6Q8S8-F1
#
_cell.length_a   1.000
_cell.length_b   1.000
_cell.length_c   1.000
_cell.angle_alpha   90.00
_cell.angle_beta   90.00
_cell.angle_gamma   90.00
#
_symmetry.space_group_name_H-M   'P 1'
#
loop_
_entity.id
_entity.type
_entity.pdbx_description
1 polymer ?
#
loop_
_entity_poly.entity_id
_entity_poly.type
_entity_poly.pdbx_seq_one_letter_code
_entity_poly.pdbx_strand_id
1 'polypeptide(L)'
;MMWTVVILLAAALHVESYGMHGQERLFHGRQLKIYLNKNCDKLEFIPADDPYNSILYWDRLMGRARKGRVSGTGSDRRWFIDKVTYEDQGTYVQRDFWNKEVSTIKVAVTTRLNFEKCVAGESLYIPLEGLDLADAELIFTGQSANVTLVHDGAPVGQNLPDYWNRVETHSLRLEIKSVNTTDEGRYLLKDRKGREVSITKMDLTDHHETTDGNPLMALLLLLGIPAGICCCCRKKIFKKKATTAATLQTTPDAVHPPPSGPVGPSPPYSAPGQPGTVYYHGPSPGMGPAGHPPPAGPGQWNGPPPSPVSVFIHIHPIT
;
A
#
# COMPACT_ATOMS: atom_id res chain seq x y z
N MET A 1 56.26 21.07 11.41
CA MET A 1 55.01 21.71 11.89
C MET A 1 53.92 21.85 10.81
N MET A 2 54.25 21.83 9.51
CA MET A 2 53.25 21.99 8.44
C MET A 2 52.43 20.71 8.12
N TRP A 3 52.93 19.54 8.52
CA TRP A 3 52.28 18.25 8.26
C TRP A 3 51.12 17.94 9.22
N THR A 4 51.17 18.49 10.43
CA THR A 4 50.14 18.26 11.46
C THR A 4 48.82 18.96 11.11
N VAL A 5 48.87 20.07 10.38
CA VAL A 5 47.69 20.83 9.93
C VAL A 5 46.93 20.08 8.83
N VAL A 6 47.63 19.38 7.93
CA VAL A 6 47.01 18.61 6.85
C VAL A 6 46.26 17.38 7.39
N ILE A 7 46.80 16.73 8.42
CA ILE A 7 46.15 15.56 9.05
C ILE A 7 44.92 16.00 9.85
N LEU A 8 44.97 17.15 10.54
CA LEU A 8 43.81 17.70 11.24
C LEU A 8 42.71 18.20 10.29
N LEU A 9 43.06 18.70 9.11
CA LEU A 9 42.08 19.07 8.08
C LEU A 9 41.42 17.85 7.43
N ALA A 10 42.15 16.75 7.27
CA ALA A 10 41.61 15.48 6.76
C ALA A 10 40.68 14.79 7.78
N ALA A 11 40.99 14.90 9.08
CA ALA A 11 40.13 14.39 10.16
C ALA A 11 38.85 15.23 10.35
N ALA A 12 38.89 16.54 10.08
CA ALA A 12 37.74 17.43 10.19
C ALA A 12 36.70 17.28 9.04
N LEU A 13 37.05 16.58 7.95
CA LEU A 13 36.15 16.35 6.81
C LEU A 13 35.50 14.96 6.80
N HIS A 14 35.76 14.12 7.81
CA HIS A 14 34.98 12.91 8.05
C HIS A 14 33.63 13.29 8.68
N VAL A 15 32.80 13.99 7.91
CA VAL A 15 31.36 14.03 8.16
C VAL A 15 30.88 12.60 8.04
N GLU A 16 30.57 11.90 9.11
CA GLU A 16 29.76 10.70 9.01
C GLU A 16 28.41 11.12 8.43
N SER A 17 28.17 10.75 7.18
CA SER A 17 26.86 10.87 6.59
C SER A 17 26.01 9.82 7.29
N TYR A 18 25.18 10.24 8.23
CA TYR A 18 24.12 9.40 8.77
C TYR A 18 23.17 9.10 7.62
N GLY A 19 23.40 7.98 6.92
CA GLY A 19 22.48 7.47 5.93
C GLY A 19 21.14 7.21 6.61
N MET A 20 20.16 8.08 6.37
CA MET A 20 18.80 7.82 6.85
C MET A 20 18.27 6.64 6.06
N HIS A 21 18.00 5.53 6.76
CA HIS A 21 17.37 4.34 6.20
C HIS A 21 15.85 4.44 6.33
N GLY A 22 15.18 4.71 5.21
CA GLY A 22 13.73 4.66 5.10
C GLY A 22 13.24 3.29 4.62
N GLN A 23 12.06 2.88 5.04
CA GLN A 23 11.33 1.78 4.42
C GLN A 23 9.96 2.27 3.96
N GLU A 24 9.62 1.95 2.72
CA GLU A 24 8.36 2.32 2.10
C GLU A 24 7.68 1.07 1.54
N ARG A 25 6.36 0.94 1.78
CA ARG A 25 5.53 -0.14 1.25
C ARG A 25 4.43 0.48 0.41
N LEU A 26 4.33 0.08 -0.84
CA LEU A 26 3.37 0.62 -1.80
C LEU A 26 2.59 -0.52 -2.44
N PHE A 27 1.30 -0.28 -2.65
CA PHE A 27 0.52 -1.16 -3.52
C PHE A 27 0.94 -1.00 -4.97
N HIS A 28 0.84 -2.07 -5.75
CA HIS A 28 1.03 -2.04 -7.20
C HIS A 28 0.18 -0.93 -7.83
N GLY A 29 0.72 -0.24 -8.83
CA GLY A 29 0.05 0.86 -9.53
C GLY A 29 0.01 2.19 -8.79
N ARG A 30 0.53 2.28 -7.56
CA ARG A 30 0.70 3.55 -6.85
C ARG A 30 1.91 4.33 -7.36
N GLN A 31 1.90 5.63 -7.14
CA GLN A 31 3.06 6.47 -7.41
C GLN A 31 4.10 6.25 -6.31
N LEU A 32 5.35 5.99 -6.70
CA LEU A 32 6.50 6.08 -5.80
C LEU A 32 7.11 7.46 -5.95
N LYS A 33 7.36 8.12 -4.83
CA LYS A 33 7.93 9.47 -4.79
C LYS A 33 9.04 9.54 -3.75
N ILE A 34 10.26 9.75 -4.21
CA ILE A 34 11.46 9.91 -3.39
C ILE A 34 11.88 11.37 -3.42
N TYR A 35 11.90 12.01 -2.25
CA TYR A 35 12.49 13.33 -2.12
C TYR A 35 14.01 13.24 -2.20
N LEU A 36 14.60 14.04 -3.09
CA LEU A 36 16.03 14.09 -3.32
C LEU A 36 16.64 15.12 -2.37
N ASN A 37 17.61 14.69 -1.58
CA ASN A 37 18.33 15.59 -0.67
C ASN A 37 19.01 16.72 -1.47
N LYS A 38 19.17 17.90 -0.86
CA LYS A 38 19.88 19.04 -1.48
C LYS A 38 21.31 18.67 -1.93
N ASN A 39 21.95 17.75 -1.21
CA ASN A 39 23.28 17.24 -1.50
C ASN A 39 23.27 15.97 -2.37
N CYS A 40 22.11 15.53 -2.84
CA CYS A 40 21.99 14.38 -3.73
C CYS A 40 22.27 14.81 -5.17
N ASP A 41 23.27 14.16 -5.77
CA ASP A 41 23.61 14.33 -7.18
C ASP A 41 23.31 13.07 -8.00
N LYS A 42 23.15 11.91 -7.35
CA LYS A 42 22.83 10.64 -8.02
C LYS A 42 21.79 9.83 -7.26
N LEU A 43 20.90 9.17 -7.99
CA LEU A 43 19.99 8.16 -7.48
C LEU A 43 20.30 6.83 -8.15
N GLU A 44 20.74 5.86 -7.35
CA GLU A 44 20.98 4.48 -7.74
C GLU A 44 19.85 3.58 -7.26
N PHE A 45 19.56 2.54 -8.03
CA PHE A 45 18.59 1.51 -7.70
C PHE A 45 19.25 0.14 -7.73
N ILE A 46 19.02 -0.63 -6.68
CA ILE A 46 19.45 -2.01 -6.54
C ILE A 46 18.17 -2.86 -6.50
N PRO A 47 17.87 -3.62 -7.56
CA PRO A 47 16.70 -4.50 -7.62
C PRO A 47 16.69 -5.50 -6.46
N ALA A 48 15.50 -5.87 -5.99
CA ALA A 48 15.36 -6.87 -4.93
C ALA A 48 15.70 -8.30 -5.37
N ASP A 49 15.50 -8.61 -6.66
CA ASP A 49 15.80 -9.90 -7.28
C ASP A 49 17.25 -10.04 -7.76
N ASP A 50 17.94 -8.91 -7.99
CA ASP A 50 19.34 -8.85 -8.39
C ASP A 50 20.14 -7.82 -7.55
N PRO A 51 20.51 -8.18 -6.31
CA PRO A 51 21.14 -7.23 -5.38
C PRO A 51 22.57 -6.83 -5.76
N TYR A 52 23.17 -7.48 -6.76
CA TYR A 52 24.52 -7.18 -7.23
C TYR A 52 24.55 -6.13 -8.36
N ASN A 53 23.38 -5.79 -8.89
CA ASN A 53 23.24 -4.91 -10.03
C ASN A 53 22.76 -3.52 -9.60
N SER A 54 23.68 -2.57 -9.47
CA SER A 54 23.34 -1.17 -9.22
C SER A 54 23.09 -0.43 -10.52
N ILE A 55 21.91 0.16 -10.66
CA ILE A 55 21.45 0.88 -11.84
C ILE A 55 21.33 2.36 -11.51
N LEU A 56 22.05 3.21 -12.25
CA LEU A 56 21.90 4.67 -12.14
C LEU A 56 20.56 5.11 -12.76
N TYR A 57 19.62 5.54 -11.92
CA TYR A 57 18.30 6.03 -12.35
C TYR A 57 18.30 7.52 -12.66
N TRP A 58 19.07 8.31 -11.93
CA TRP A 58 19.16 9.74 -12.17
C TRP A 58 20.54 10.28 -11.79
N ASP A 59 21.05 11.19 -12.62
CA ASP A 59 22.27 11.96 -12.38
C ASP A 59 21.95 13.44 -12.63
N ARG A 60 22.26 14.28 -11.65
CA ARG A 60 22.04 15.72 -11.71
C ARG A 60 22.83 16.39 -12.84
N LEU A 61 24.06 15.95 -13.10
CA LEU A 61 24.93 16.53 -14.13
C LEU A 61 24.39 16.26 -15.54
N MET A 62 23.83 15.06 -15.75
CA MET A 62 23.25 14.69 -17.04
C MET A 62 21.86 15.29 -17.25
N GLY A 63 21.18 15.73 -16.19
CA GLY A 63 19.87 16.38 -16.25
C GLY A 63 18.71 15.49 -16.73
N ARG A 64 18.98 14.22 -17.07
CA ARG A 64 17.98 13.23 -17.52
C ARG A 64 17.95 12.05 -16.56
N ALA A 65 16.73 11.60 -16.23
CA ALA A 65 16.52 10.33 -15.55
C ALA A 65 16.42 9.19 -16.57
N ARG A 66 17.12 8.08 -16.33
CA ARG A 66 17.00 6.84 -17.12
C ARG A 66 15.64 6.16 -16.90
N LYS A 67 15.11 6.26 -15.67
CA LYS A 67 13.79 5.79 -15.28
C LYS A 67 13.13 6.82 -14.36
N GLY A 68 11.81 6.93 -14.44
CA GLY A 68 11.03 7.91 -13.67
C GLY A 68 11.22 9.34 -14.16
N ARG A 69 10.76 10.29 -13.36
CA ARG A 69 10.78 11.73 -13.65
C ARG A 69 11.28 12.50 -12.44
N VAL A 70 11.99 13.60 -12.69
CA VAL A 70 12.39 14.54 -11.63
C VAL A 70 11.59 15.82 -11.78
N SER A 71 11.07 16.32 -10.66
CA SER A 71 10.41 17.62 -10.58
C SER A 71 10.88 18.38 -9.33
N GLY A 72 10.60 19.67 -9.28
CA GLY A 72 10.99 20.52 -8.16
C GLY A 72 12.47 20.94 -8.19
N THR A 73 12.85 21.80 -7.25
CA THR A 73 14.20 22.36 -7.13
C THR A 73 14.60 22.46 -5.66
N GLY A 74 15.90 22.60 -5.40
CA GLY A 74 16.42 22.71 -4.03
C GLY A 74 15.97 21.52 -3.16
N SER A 75 15.33 21.82 -2.03
CA SER A 75 14.86 20.84 -1.05
C SER A 75 13.51 20.19 -1.38
N ASP A 76 12.72 20.72 -2.33
CA ASP A 76 11.49 20.07 -2.81
C ASP A 76 11.74 19.23 -4.07
N ARG A 77 13.01 19.06 -4.46
CA ARG A 77 13.34 18.20 -5.60
C ARG A 77 12.91 16.77 -5.27
N ARG A 78 12.22 16.14 -6.20
CA ARG A 78 11.69 14.79 -6.05
C ARG A 78 11.84 14.01 -7.34
N TRP A 79 12.21 12.76 -7.20
CA TRP A 79 12.14 11.76 -8.24
C TRP A 79 10.88 10.90 -8.02
N PHE A 80 10.17 10.55 -9.08
CA PHE A 80 8.97 9.73 -8.97
C PHE A 80 8.72 8.83 -10.18
N ILE A 81 8.01 7.73 -9.95
CA ILE A 81 7.44 6.83 -10.97
C ILE A 81 5.92 6.83 -10.77
N ASP A 82 5.17 7.05 -11.85
CA ASP A 82 3.71 7.22 -11.78
C ASP A 82 2.95 5.97 -11.31
N LYS A 83 3.43 4.77 -11.70
CA LYS A 83 2.88 3.48 -11.29
C LYS A 83 4.01 2.50 -11.01
N VAL A 84 4.14 2.08 -9.76
CA VAL A 84 5.12 1.04 -9.39
C VAL A 84 4.63 -0.35 -9.72
N THR A 85 5.58 -1.18 -10.11
CA THR A 85 5.43 -2.61 -10.34
C THR A 85 6.39 -3.38 -9.44
N TYR A 86 6.30 -4.70 -9.43
CA TYR A 86 7.28 -5.52 -8.72
C TYR A 86 8.73 -5.35 -9.24
N GLU A 87 8.93 -4.88 -10.47
CA GLU A 87 10.26 -4.57 -11.01
C GLU A 87 10.86 -3.28 -10.42
N ASP A 88 10.06 -2.50 -9.67
CA ASP A 88 10.49 -1.30 -8.95
C ASP A 88 10.81 -1.59 -7.47
N GLN A 89 10.64 -2.84 -7.04
CA GLN A 89 10.98 -3.30 -5.70
C GLN A 89 12.50 -3.39 -5.53
N GLY A 90 13.03 -2.78 -4.48
CA GLY A 90 14.46 -2.78 -4.24
C GLY A 90 14.93 -1.67 -3.31
N THR A 91 16.22 -1.39 -3.37
CA THR A 91 16.88 -0.38 -2.54
C THR A 91 17.27 0.81 -3.41
N TYR A 92 16.85 2.00 -3.01
CA TYR A 92 17.14 3.26 -3.67
C TYR A 92 18.19 4.01 -2.85
N VAL A 93 19.35 4.27 -3.44
CA VAL A 93 20.49 4.89 -2.77
C VAL A 93 20.73 6.27 -3.37
N GLN A 94 20.66 7.30 -2.53
CA GLN A 94 21.04 8.67 -2.90
C GLN A 94 22.52 8.86 -2.61
N ARG A 95 23.27 9.33 -3.61
CA ARG A 95 24.69 9.66 -3.47
C ARG A 95 24.97 11.12 -3.78
N ASP A 96 25.99 11.67 -3.14
CA ASP A 96 26.51 13.00 -3.44
C ASP A 96 27.48 12.97 -4.64
N PHE A 97 28.00 14.14 -4.99
CA PHE A 97 29.01 14.32 -6.04
C PHE A 97 30.24 13.41 -5.90
N TRP A 98 30.64 13.09 -4.66
CA TRP A 98 31.80 12.26 -4.33
C TRP A 98 31.47 10.76 -4.24
N ASN A 99 30.28 10.34 -4.71
CA ASN A 99 29.73 8.98 -4.61
C ASN A 99 29.50 8.50 -3.17
N LYS A 100 29.48 9.39 -2.20
CA LYS A 100 29.19 9.03 -0.82
C LYS A 100 27.68 8.90 -0.63
N GLU A 101 27.28 7.88 0.11
CA GLU A 101 25.87 7.66 0.45
C GLU A 101 25.32 8.79 1.33
N VAL A 102 24.20 9.35 0.91
CA VAL A 102 23.47 10.43 1.60
C VAL A 102 22.24 9.86 2.31
N SER A 103 21.50 8.98 1.64
CA SER A 103 20.34 8.29 2.21
C SER A 103 20.02 7.05 1.41
N THR A 104 19.29 6.13 2.04
CA THR A 104 18.89 4.87 1.42
C THR A 104 17.45 4.55 1.78
N ILE A 105 16.65 4.16 0.80
CA ILE A 105 15.22 3.86 0.97
C ILE A 105 14.96 2.46 0.41
N LYS A 106 14.43 1.57 1.23
CA LYS A 106 13.98 0.24 0.79
C LYS A 106 12.50 0.31 0.42
N VAL A 107 12.18 -0.02 -0.82
CA VAL A 107 10.81 -0.05 -1.33
C VAL A 107 10.38 -1.49 -1.50
N ALA A 108 9.23 -1.83 -0.90
CA ALA A 108 8.53 -3.09 -1.11
C ALA A 108 7.21 -2.83 -1.82
N VAL A 109 6.89 -3.66 -2.82
CA VAL A 109 5.64 -3.55 -3.58
C VAL A 109 4.72 -4.70 -3.18
N THR A 110 3.46 -4.39 -2.91
CA THR A 110 2.45 -5.36 -2.47
C THR A 110 1.25 -5.38 -3.41
N THR A 111 0.54 -6.51 -3.46
CA THR A 111 -0.68 -6.70 -4.23
C THR A 111 -1.73 -5.66 -3.87
N ARG A 112 -2.40 -5.09 -4.87
CA ARG A 112 -3.47 -4.12 -4.65
C ARG A 112 -4.81 -4.81 -4.42
N LEU A 113 -5.57 -4.35 -3.43
CA LEU A 113 -6.93 -4.83 -3.16
C LEU A 113 -7.93 -3.78 -3.61
N ASN A 114 -8.89 -4.17 -4.44
CA ASN A 114 -9.99 -3.33 -4.89
C ASN A 114 -11.32 -3.99 -4.51
N PHE A 115 -12.32 -3.16 -4.19
CA PHE A 115 -13.69 -3.58 -3.87
C PHE A 115 -14.62 -2.80 -4.76
N GLU A 116 -15.31 -3.48 -5.66
CA GLU A 116 -16.18 -2.88 -6.66
C GLU A 116 -17.62 -3.34 -6.40
N LYS A 117 -18.54 -2.38 -6.36
CA LYS A 117 -19.99 -2.65 -6.33
C LYS A 117 -20.53 -2.36 -7.72
N CYS A 118 -21.20 -3.32 -8.33
CA CYS A 118 -21.79 -3.16 -9.66
C CYS A 118 -23.29 -3.39 -9.62
N VAL A 119 -24.03 -2.72 -10.49
CA VAL A 119 -25.44 -3.08 -10.77
C VAL A 119 -25.46 -4.10 -11.90
N ALA A 120 -26.40 -5.05 -11.84
CA ALA A 120 -26.54 -6.05 -12.90
C ALA A 120 -26.76 -5.38 -14.26
N GLY A 121 -26.04 -5.85 -15.28
CA GLY A 121 -26.01 -5.28 -16.63
C GLY A 121 -24.94 -4.21 -16.85
N GLU A 122 -24.27 -3.71 -15.80
CA GLU A 122 -23.13 -2.79 -15.94
C GLU A 122 -21.85 -3.52 -16.40
N SER A 123 -20.78 -2.76 -16.62
CA SER A 123 -19.46 -3.34 -16.91
C SER A 123 -18.53 -3.20 -15.71
N LEU A 124 -17.85 -4.28 -15.35
CA LEU A 124 -16.79 -4.27 -14.36
C LEU A 124 -15.47 -3.89 -15.05
N TYR A 125 -14.74 -2.94 -14.47
CA TYR A 125 -13.42 -2.54 -14.94
C TYR A 125 -12.34 -2.98 -13.96
N ILE A 126 -11.31 -3.64 -14.49
CA ILE A 126 -10.18 -4.12 -13.70
C ILE A 126 -8.94 -3.37 -14.19
N PRO A 127 -8.42 -2.40 -13.42
CA PRO A 127 -7.23 -1.66 -13.81
C PRO A 127 -6.02 -2.59 -13.92
N LEU A 128 -5.15 -2.37 -14.90
CA LEU A 128 -3.89 -3.13 -15.04
C LEU A 128 -2.82 -2.72 -14.02
N GLU A 129 -3.06 -1.68 -13.23
CA GLU A 129 -2.15 -1.21 -12.18
C GLU A 129 -0.71 -0.94 -12.62
N GLY A 130 -0.49 -0.58 -13.89
CA GLY A 130 0.85 -0.30 -14.44
C GLY A 130 1.54 -1.52 -15.06
N LEU A 131 0.88 -2.67 -15.06
CA LEU A 131 1.23 -3.82 -15.90
C LEU A 131 0.95 -3.50 -17.37
N ASP A 132 1.80 -3.99 -18.27
CA ASP A 132 1.52 -3.99 -19.70
C ASP A 132 0.43 -5.03 -20.00
N LEU A 133 -0.46 -4.72 -20.95
CA LEU A 133 -1.55 -5.62 -21.30
C LEU A 133 -1.01 -6.99 -21.75
N ALA A 134 0.10 -7.01 -22.50
CA ALA A 134 0.70 -8.23 -23.01
C ALA A 134 1.20 -9.19 -21.90
N ASP A 135 1.43 -8.67 -20.69
CA ASP A 135 1.89 -9.46 -19.53
C ASP A 135 0.73 -9.83 -18.58
N ALA A 136 -0.51 -9.48 -18.94
CA ALA A 136 -1.67 -9.63 -18.07
C ALA A 136 -2.34 -11.00 -18.19
N GLU A 137 -2.53 -11.65 -17.05
CA GLU A 137 -3.42 -12.80 -16.89
C GLU A 137 -4.52 -12.48 -15.88
N LEU A 138 -5.78 -12.74 -16.24
CA LEU A 138 -6.93 -12.49 -15.37
C LEU A 138 -7.66 -13.80 -15.07
N ILE A 139 -7.79 -14.10 -13.79
CA ILE A 139 -8.48 -15.29 -13.29
C ILE A 139 -9.69 -14.85 -12.47
N PHE A 140 -10.86 -15.41 -12.78
CA PHE A 140 -12.08 -15.24 -12.01
C PHE A 140 -12.30 -16.45 -11.10
N THR A 141 -12.67 -16.20 -9.85
CA THR A 141 -13.11 -17.20 -8.88
C THR A 141 -14.41 -16.73 -8.24
N GLY A 142 -15.50 -17.39 -8.63
CA GLY A 142 -16.84 -17.20 -8.07
C GLY A 142 -17.30 -18.44 -7.29
N GLN A 143 -18.59 -18.49 -6.95
CA GLN A 143 -19.16 -19.61 -6.19
C GLN A 143 -19.13 -20.94 -6.98
N SER A 144 -19.33 -20.88 -8.30
CA SER A 144 -19.47 -22.05 -9.17
C SER A 144 -18.39 -22.16 -10.25
N ALA A 145 -17.49 -21.17 -10.35
CA ALA A 145 -16.53 -21.08 -11.44
C ALA A 145 -15.13 -20.67 -10.95
N ASN A 146 -14.10 -21.28 -11.55
CA ASN A 146 -12.71 -20.85 -11.46
C ASN A 146 -12.11 -20.93 -12.88
N VAL A 147 -12.00 -19.78 -13.54
CA VAL A 147 -11.71 -19.72 -14.98
C VAL A 147 -10.73 -18.59 -15.30
N THR A 148 -9.84 -18.83 -16.25
CA THR A 148 -9.00 -17.78 -16.83
C THR A 148 -9.79 -17.03 -17.89
N LEU A 149 -9.96 -15.73 -17.70
CA LEU A 149 -10.69 -14.84 -18.61
C LEU A 149 -9.77 -14.18 -19.63
N VAL A 150 -8.55 -13.85 -19.23
CA VAL A 150 -7.52 -13.20 -20.07
C VAL A 150 -6.20 -13.92 -19.86
N HIS A 151 -5.48 -14.17 -20.95
CA HIS A 151 -4.14 -14.76 -20.94
C HIS A 151 -3.26 -14.03 -21.95
N ASP A 152 -2.05 -13.62 -21.54
CA ASP A 152 -1.12 -12.81 -22.34
C ASP A 152 -1.81 -11.58 -22.99
N GLY A 153 -2.72 -10.94 -22.25
CA GLY A 153 -3.47 -9.77 -22.72
C GLY A 153 -4.60 -10.04 -23.72
N ALA A 154 -4.85 -11.31 -24.08
CA ALA A 154 -5.92 -11.71 -24.99
C ALA A 154 -7.10 -12.35 -24.23
N PRO A 155 -8.36 -12.06 -24.60
CA PRO A 155 -9.51 -12.77 -24.04
C PRO A 155 -9.46 -14.27 -24.38
N VAL A 156 -9.65 -15.13 -23.37
CA VAL A 156 -9.75 -16.60 -23.54
C VAL A 156 -11.17 -17.02 -23.95
N GLY A 157 -12.09 -16.04 -24.04
CA GLY A 157 -13.55 -16.19 -24.13
C GLY A 157 -14.12 -17.10 -25.22
N GLN A 158 -13.29 -17.66 -26.12
CA GLN A 158 -13.76 -18.66 -27.07
C GLN A 158 -14.18 -19.99 -26.43
N ASN A 159 -13.60 -20.35 -25.28
CA ASN A 159 -13.86 -21.63 -24.62
C ASN A 159 -14.81 -21.52 -23.41
N LEU A 160 -15.37 -20.33 -23.15
CA LEU A 160 -16.19 -20.02 -21.98
C LEU A 160 -17.52 -19.41 -22.41
N PRO A 161 -18.60 -20.21 -22.58
CA PRO A 161 -19.88 -19.72 -23.09
C PRO A 161 -20.44 -18.50 -22.35
N ASP A 162 -20.31 -18.49 -21.01
CA ASP A 162 -20.84 -17.41 -20.16
C ASP A 162 -20.07 -16.09 -20.29
N TYR A 163 -18.85 -16.13 -20.83
CA TYR A 163 -17.95 -14.98 -21.01
C TYR A 163 -17.68 -14.65 -22.47
N TRP A 164 -18.26 -15.41 -23.40
CA TRP A 164 -18.13 -15.19 -24.83
C TRP A 164 -18.59 -13.78 -25.20
N ASN A 165 -17.76 -13.02 -25.91
CA ASN A 165 -17.99 -11.61 -26.29
C ASN A 165 -18.21 -10.61 -25.13
N ARG A 166 -18.00 -11.01 -23.86
CA ARG A 166 -18.15 -10.12 -22.70
C ARG A 166 -16.83 -9.60 -22.14
N VAL A 167 -15.73 -10.29 -22.41
CA VAL A 167 -14.39 -9.89 -21.96
C VAL A 167 -13.72 -9.05 -23.04
N GLU A 168 -13.40 -7.80 -22.70
CA GLU A 168 -12.64 -6.88 -23.56
C GLU A 168 -11.35 -6.44 -22.89
N THR A 169 -10.31 -6.27 -23.70
CA THR A 169 -8.98 -5.86 -23.24
C THR A 169 -8.68 -4.46 -23.76
N HIS A 170 -8.24 -3.58 -22.86
CA HIS A 170 -7.81 -2.23 -23.17
C HIS A 170 -6.38 -2.03 -22.65
N SER A 171 -5.67 -1.04 -23.20
CA SER A 171 -4.27 -0.77 -22.85
C SER A 171 -4.01 -0.46 -21.37
N LEU A 172 -5.03 -0.06 -20.61
CA LEU A 172 -4.91 0.31 -19.20
C LEU A 172 -5.82 -0.48 -18.25
N ARG A 173 -6.73 -1.30 -18.79
CA ARG A 173 -7.75 -2.01 -18.01
C ARG A 173 -8.33 -3.19 -18.78
N LEU A 174 -8.89 -4.14 -18.04
CA LEU A 174 -9.72 -5.22 -18.56
C LEU A 174 -11.18 -4.88 -18.25
N GLU A 175 -12.10 -5.33 -19.10
CA GLU A 175 -13.52 -5.05 -18.98
C GLU A 175 -14.33 -6.35 -19.08
N ILE A 176 -15.27 -6.53 -18.15
CA ILE A 176 -16.28 -7.59 -18.18
C ILE A 176 -17.62 -6.92 -18.36
N LYS A 177 -18.22 -7.08 -19.54
CA LYS A 177 -19.49 -6.45 -19.92
C LYS A 177 -20.68 -7.17 -19.32
N SER A 178 -21.72 -6.40 -19.04
CA SER A 178 -23.05 -6.87 -18.62
C SER A 178 -22.96 -7.88 -17.48
N VAL A 179 -22.30 -7.50 -16.39
CA VAL A 179 -22.11 -8.36 -15.21
C VAL A 179 -23.44 -8.79 -14.61
N ASN A 180 -23.49 -10.01 -14.10
CA ASN A 180 -24.68 -10.59 -13.48
C ASN A 180 -24.31 -11.39 -12.22
N THR A 181 -25.30 -12.04 -11.59
CA THR A 181 -25.13 -12.71 -10.29
C THR A 181 -24.09 -13.83 -10.30
N THR A 182 -23.79 -14.45 -11.44
CA THR A 182 -22.75 -15.47 -11.55
C THR A 182 -21.34 -14.88 -11.58
N ASP A 183 -21.22 -13.56 -11.81
CA ASP A 183 -19.96 -12.83 -11.90
C ASP A 183 -19.51 -12.23 -10.56
N GLU A 184 -20.31 -12.40 -9.51
CA GLU A 184 -19.90 -12.08 -8.14
C GLU A 184 -18.75 -12.97 -7.68
N GLY A 185 -17.70 -12.34 -7.17
CA GLY A 185 -16.52 -13.09 -6.74
C GLY A 185 -15.25 -12.29 -6.77
N ARG A 186 -14.14 -12.99 -6.99
CA ARG A 186 -12.78 -12.43 -6.97
C ARG A 186 -12.16 -12.52 -8.34
N TYR A 187 -11.59 -11.41 -8.77
CA TYR A 187 -10.83 -11.28 -9.99
C TYR A 187 -9.38 -11.04 -9.62
N LEU A 188 -8.54 -12.03 -9.90
CA LEU A 188 -7.11 -12.01 -9.63
C LEU A 188 -6.35 -11.67 -10.91
N LEU A 189 -5.72 -10.50 -10.92
CA LEU A 189 -4.80 -10.08 -11.97
C LEU A 189 -3.39 -10.52 -11.60
N LYS A 190 -2.74 -11.24 -12.52
CA LYS A 190 -1.35 -11.66 -12.41
C LYS A 190 -0.50 -11.04 -13.50
N ASP A 191 0.79 -10.92 -13.21
CA ASP A 191 1.80 -10.67 -14.22
C ASP A 191 2.31 -11.97 -14.87
N ARG A 192 3.13 -11.82 -15.90
CA ARG A 192 3.77 -12.93 -16.61
C ARG A 192 4.65 -13.84 -15.74
N LYS A 193 5.14 -13.36 -14.59
CA LYS A 193 5.90 -14.17 -13.61
C LYS A 193 4.95 -14.90 -12.62
N GLY A 194 3.65 -14.78 -12.78
CA GLY A 194 2.62 -15.40 -11.94
C GLY A 194 2.40 -14.68 -10.60
N ARG A 195 2.95 -13.47 -10.42
CA ARG A 195 2.80 -12.68 -9.18
C ARG A 195 1.46 -11.96 -9.18
N GLU A 196 0.84 -11.88 -8.01
CA GLU A 196 -0.49 -11.27 -7.83
C GLU A 196 -0.40 -9.73 -7.86
N VAL A 197 -0.79 -9.13 -8.98
CA VAL A 197 -0.77 -7.67 -9.18
C VAL A 197 -1.90 -7.00 -8.43
N SER A 198 -3.12 -7.49 -8.61
CA SER A 198 -4.29 -6.98 -7.89
C SER A 198 -5.37 -8.04 -7.71
N ILE A 199 -6.15 -7.89 -6.64
CA ILE A 199 -7.36 -8.66 -6.37
C ILE A 199 -8.52 -7.69 -6.33
N THR A 200 -9.46 -7.83 -7.25
CA THR A 200 -10.72 -7.09 -7.26
C THR A 200 -11.82 -8.01 -6.76
N LYS A 201 -12.42 -7.67 -5.61
CA LYS A 201 -13.66 -8.31 -5.16
C LYS A 201 -14.83 -7.52 -5.74
N MET A 202 -15.70 -8.19 -6.50
CA MET A 202 -16.91 -7.61 -7.05
C MET A 202 -18.12 -8.21 -6.34
N ASP A 203 -19.01 -7.34 -5.87
CA ASP A 203 -20.32 -7.69 -5.32
C ASP A 203 -21.40 -6.94 -6.13
N LEU A 204 -22.60 -7.51 -6.31
CA LEU A 204 -23.70 -6.78 -6.92
C LEU A 204 -24.50 -5.99 -5.89
N THR A 205 -25.05 -4.88 -6.36
CA THR A 205 -26.05 -4.10 -5.63
C THR A 205 -27.23 -3.75 -6.53
N ASP A 206 -28.42 -3.58 -5.93
CA ASP A 206 -29.63 -3.24 -6.69
C ASP A 206 -29.55 -1.86 -7.34
N HIS A 207 -28.82 -0.95 -6.70
CA HIS A 207 -28.58 0.40 -7.16
C HIS A 207 -27.24 0.90 -6.61
N HIS A 208 -26.68 1.92 -7.25
CA HIS A 208 -25.60 2.69 -6.65
C HIS A 208 -26.18 3.49 -5.49
N GLU A 209 -25.57 3.38 -4.31
CA GLU A 209 -25.86 4.29 -3.21
C GLU A 209 -25.45 5.70 -3.64
N THR A 210 -26.42 6.50 -4.10
CA THR A 210 -26.20 7.91 -4.44
C THR A 210 -25.75 8.65 -3.18
N THR A 211 -24.44 8.78 -3.01
CA THR A 211 -23.80 9.60 -1.96
C THR A 211 -23.83 11.10 -2.34
N ASP A 212 -24.75 11.51 -3.22
CA ASP A 212 -24.81 12.87 -3.77
C ASP A 212 -26.05 13.68 -3.32
N GLY A 213 -26.69 13.26 -2.23
CA GLY A 213 -27.73 14.06 -1.59
C GLY A 213 -27.42 14.22 -0.12
N ASN A 214 -26.87 15.37 0.31
CA ASN A 214 -26.96 15.71 1.73
C ASN A 214 -28.46 15.81 2.05
N PRO A 215 -29.04 14.90 2.85
CA PRO A 215 -30.50 14.85 3.07
C PRO A 215 -31.01 16.16 3.67
N LEU A 216 -30.13 16.89 4.35
CA LEU A 216 -30.38 18.23 4.88
C LEU A 216 -30.56 19.27 3.76
N MET A 217 -29.77 19.20 2.68
CA MET A 217 -29.95 20.10 1.51
C MET A 217 -31.22 19.80 0.74
N ALA A 218 -31.58 18.51 0.58
CA ALA A 218 -32.86 18.13 -0.02
C ALA A 218 -34.05 18.62 0.83
N LEU A 219 -33.93 18.53 2.17
CA LEU A 219 -34.93 19.05 3.10
C LEU A 219 -35.01 20.59 3.07
N LEU A 220 -33.89 21.30 3.00
CA LEU A 220 -33.87 22.78 2.93
C LEU A 220 -34.53 23.29 1.64
N LEU A 221 -34.32 22.60 0.52
CA LEU A 221 -35.00 22.87 -0.74
C LEU A 221 -36.51 22.60 -0.65
N LEU A 222 -36.92 21.50 -0.02
CA LEU A 222 -38.33 21.15 0.21
C LEU A 222 -39.06 22.13 1.14
N LEU A 223 -38.38 22.62 2.18
CA LEU A 223 -38.90 23.62 3.10
C LEU A 223 -38.94 25.03 2.49
N GLY A 224 -38.51 25.19 1.24
CA GLY A 224 -38.52 26.47 0.53
C GLY A 224 -37.67 27.55 1.20
N ILE A 225 -36.72 27.16 2.05
CA ILE A 225 -35.84 28.11 2.74
C ILE A 225 -34.80 28.55 1.71
N PRO A 226 -34.81 29.82 1.27
CA PRO A 226 -33.86 30.26 0.27
C PRO A 226 -32.45 30.12 0.85
N ALA A 227 -31.63 29.27 0.21
CA ALA A 227 -30.20 29.10 0.49
C ALA A 227 -29.40 30.33 0.01
N GLY A 228 -29.86 31.53 0.38
CA GLY A 228 -29.54 32.77 -0.30
C GLY A 228 -29.61 34.01 0.58
N ILE A 229 -29.29 33.91 1.87
CA ILE A 229 -28.95 35.09 2.70
C ILE A 229 -27.76 34.77 3.60
N CYS A 230 -26.57 34.53 3.02
CA CYS A 230 -25.29 34.86 3.68
C CYS A 230 -24.10 34.87 2.70
N CYS A 231 -24.24 35.50 1.53
CA CYS A 231 -23.13 35.66 0.58
C CYS A 231 -22.55 37.09 0.55
N CYS A 232 -22.90 37.95 1.50
CA CYS A 232 -22.42 39.34 1.55
C CYS A 232 -21.24 39.59 2.52
N CYS A 233 -20.82 38.61 3.33
CA CYS A 233 -19.84 38.88 4.40
C CYS A 233 -18.39 38.47 4.09
N ARG A 234 -18.06 37.94 2.90
CA ARG A 234 -16.72 37.35 2.64
C ARG A 234 -15.68 38.25 1.98
N LYS A 235 -15.87 39.58 1.89
CA LYS A 235 -14.88 40.46 1.22
C LYS A 235 -14.25 41.60 2.03
N LYS A 236 -14.37 41.65 3.38
CA LYS A 236 -13.73 42.73 4.17
C LYS A 236 -13.13 42.33 5.54
N ILE A 237 -12.44 41.19 5.67
CA ILE A 237 -11.77 40.84 6.96
C ILE A 237 -10.23 40.76 6.90
N PHE A 238 -9.59 40.81 5.72
CA PHE A 238 -8.12 40.90 5.66
C PHE A 238 -7.61 42.27 5.20
N LYS A 239 -7.87 43.28 6.02
CA LYS A 239 -6.98 44.44 6.13
C LYS A 239 -6.95 44.93 7.57
N LYS A 240 -5.87 44.61 8.29
CA LYS A 240 -5.21 45.49 9.25
C LYS A 240 -3.79 44.98 9.53
N LYS A 241 -2.79 45.75 9.09
CA LYS A 241 -1.45 45.78 9.67
C LYS A 241 -1.42 46.92 10.70
N ALA A 242 -0.80 46.66 11.86
CA ALA A 242 -0.03 47.55 12.76
C ALA A 242 -0.02 46.87 14.16
N THR A 243 1.10 46.35 14.68
CA THR A 243 2.13 47.07 15.49
C THR A 243 1.46 47.73 16.72
N THR A 244 1.74 47.43 17.99
CA THR A 244 3.04 47.55 18.71
C THR A 244 2.96 46.94 20.12
N ALA A 245 4.12 46.50 20.62
CA ALA A 245 4.61 46.15 21.96
C ALA A 245 3.78 46.34 23.26
N ALA A 246 3.97 45.40 24.21
CA ALA A 246 4.36 45.69 25.59
C ALA A 246 5.01 44.47 26.29
N THR A 247 6.00 44.77 27.10
CA THR A 247 7.06 43.97 27.73
C THR A 247 6.64 43.29 29.06
N LEU A 248 7.41 42.27 29.48
CA LEU A 248 7.91 41.89 30.84
C LEU A 248 7.80 40.35 31.05
N GLN A 249 8.88 39.54 30.96
CA GLN A 249 9.88 39.22 32.02
C GLN A 249 9.21 39.03 33.41
N THR A 250 9.26 37.89 34.12
CA THR A 250 10.43 37.16 34.67
C THR A 250 9.98 35.83 35.34
N THR A 251 10.79 34.78 35.25
CA THR A 251 10.88 33.53 36.09
C THR A 251 11.54 33.82 37.47
N PRO A 252 11.80 32.90 38.45
CA PRO A 252 11.43 31.47 38.67
C PRO A 252 11.08 31.06 40.16
N ASP A 253 10.89 29.74 40.39
CA ASP A 253 11.18 28.90 41.59
C ASP A 253 10.28 28.76 42.84
N ALA A 254 9.90 27.49 43.16
CA ALA A 254 9.97 26.78 44.47
C ALA A 254 9.21 25.41 44.41
N VAL A 255 9.86 24.24 44.29
CA VAL A 255 10.31 23.26 45.34
C VAL A 255 9.21 22.42 46.06
N HIS A 256 9.04 21.14 45.62
CA HIS A 256 8.81 19.80 46.31
C HIS A 256 7.83 19.60 47.52
N PRO A 257 7.42 18.34 47.94
CA PRO A 257 7.15 17.03 47.27
C PRO A 257 5.80 16.35 47.81
N PRO A 258 5.54 14.99 47.83
CA PRO A 258 4.22 14.40 47.52
C PRO A 258 3.44 13.79 48.72
N PRO A 259 2.25 13.18 48.49
CA PRO A 259 2.00 11.88 49.12
C PRO A 259 1.40 10.81 48.21
N SER A 260 1.72 9.59 48.62
CA SER A 260 1.53 8.24 48.08
C SER A 260 0.12 7.63 48.24
N GLY A 261 -0.41 7.07 47.14
CA GLY A 261 -1.27 5.86 47.02
C GLY A 261 -2.61 5.75 47.79
N PRO A 262 -3.46 4.71 47.54
CA PRO A 262 -3.37 3.63 46.55
C PRO A 262 -4.45 3.67 45.43
N VAL A 263 -4.17 2.92 44.37
CA VAL A 263 -4.96 2.72 43.15
C VAL A 263 -6.10 1.74 43.40
N GLY A 264 -7.33 2.11 43.02
CA GLY A 264 -8.50 1.24 42.93
C GLY A 264 -9.07 1.21 41.50
N PRO A 265 -9.67 0.09 41.04
CA PRO A 265 -10.01 -0.11 39.64
C PRO A 265 -11.24 0.69 39.20
N SER A 266 -11.22 1.15 37.94
CA SER A 266 -12.32 1.84 37.27
C SER A 266 -13.53 0.94 36.99
N PRO A 267 -14.77 1.46 37.03
CA PRO A 267 -15.99 0.65 36.83
C PRO A 267 -16.26 0.31 35.36
N PRO A 268 -16.92 -0.84 35.05
CA PRO A 268 -17.22 -1.25 33.69
C PRO A 268 -18.42 -0.50 33.09
N TYR A 269 -18.33 -0.23 31.80
CA TYR A 269 -19.30 0.48 30.97
C TYR A 269 -20.51 -0.43 30.63
N SER A 270 -21.72 0.00 31.02
CA SER A 270 -22.98 -0.69 30.73
C SER A 270 -23.45 -0.44 29.30
N ALA A 271 -23.78 -1.50 28.55
CA ALA A 271 -24.48 -1.42 27.26
C ALA A 271 -26.01 -1.63 27.46
N PRO A 272 -26.90 -0.94 26.71
CA PRO A 272 -28.34 -1.07 26.91
C PRO A 272 -29.00 -2.10 25.98
N GLY A 273 -29.87 -2.94 26.54
CA GLY A 273 -31.05 -3.49 25.85
C GLY A 273 -31.03 -4.98 25.45
N GLN A 274 -31.52 -5.85 26.34
CA GLN A 274 -32.20 -7.09 25.97
C GLN A 274 -33.59 -7.09 26.62
N PRO A 275 -34.59 -7.73 25.98
CA PRO A 275 -35.33 -8.74 26.74
C PRO A 275 -35.65 -10.00 25.93
N GLY A 276 -35.59 -11.16 26.58
CA GLY A 276 -36.19 -12.39 26.07
C GLY A 276 -35.60 -13.70 26.61
N THR A 277 -35.90 -14.05 27.86
CA THR A 277 -35.67 -15.38 28.46
C THR A 277 -36.80 -16.35 28.13
N VAL A 278 -36.50 -17.57 27.68
CA VAL A 278 -37.40 -18.73 27.81
C VAL A 278 -36.60 -19.95 28.29
N TYR A 279 -37.08 -20.52 29.39
CA TYR A 279 -36.53 -21.66 30.15
C TYR A 279 -36.78 -23.01 29.46
N TYR A 280 -35.86 -23.97 29.62
CA TYR A 280 -36.20 -25.39 29.61
C TYR A 280 -35.49 -26.15 30.75
N HIS A 281 -36.23 -27.09 31.32
CA HIS A 281 -35.95 -27.91 32.50
C HIS A 281 -34.79 -28.90 32.30
N GLY A 282 -34.03 -29.17 33.38
CA GLY A 282 -33.05 -30.26 33.46
C GLY A 282 -33.66 -31.60 33.90
N PRO A 283 -32.84 -32.68 33.89
CA PRO A 283 -32.72 -33.45 35.13
C PRO A 283 -31.29 -33.91 35.46
N SER A 284 -30.98 -33.76 36.76
CA SER A 284 -30.19 -34.63 37.64
C SER A 284 -28.64 -34.59 37.66
N PRO A 285 -28.04 -34.84 38.85
CA PRO A 285 -26.72 -34.39 39.22
C PRO A 285 -25.68 -35.52 39.30
N GLY A 286 -24.45 -35.23 38.88
CA GLY A 286 -23.28 -36.05 39.22
C GLY A 286 -22.40 -36.41 38.03
N MET A 287 -21.45 -35.54 37.69
CA MET A 287 -20.07 -35.91 37.36
C MET A 287 -19.25 -34.60 37.29
N GLY A 288 -18.07 -34.58 37.92
CA GLY A 288 -17.20 -33.41 38.01
C GLY A 288 -16.62 -32.94 36.67
N PRO A 289 -15.85 -31.82 36.66
CA PRO A 289 -15.36 -31.21 35.44
C PRO A 289 -14.27 -32.07 34.78
N ALA A 290 -14.53 -32.57 33.58
CA ALA A 290 -13.52 -33.11 32.69
C ALA A 290 -12.70 -31.95 32.11
N GLY A 291 -11.47 -31.77 32.59
CA GLY A 291 -10.52 -30.81 32.05
C GLY A 291 -10.18 -31.13 30.59
N HIS A 292 -10.25 -30.12 29.74
CA HIS A 292 -9.76 -30.19 28.36
C HIS A 292 -8.23 -30.28 28.36
N PRO A 293 -7.60 -31.20 27.59
CA PRO A 293 -6.15 -31.14 27.37
C PRO A 293 -5.81 -29.98 26.41
N PRO A 294 -4.62 -29.36 26.52
CA PRO A 294 -4.21 -28.25 25.67
C PRO A 294 -3.93 -28.71 24.23
N PRO A 295 -3.98 -27.81 23.22
CA PRO A 295 -3.73 -28.16 21.83
C PRO A 295 -2.29 -28.62 21.61
N ALA A 296 -2.12 -29.75 20.91
CA ALA A 296 -0.82 -30.27 20.51
C ALA A 296 -0.15 -29.33 19.48
N GLY A 297 1.16 -29.10 19.66
CA GLY A 297 2.02 -28.33 18.75
C GLY A 297 2.27 -29.01 17.40
N PRO A 298 3.09 -28.40 16.52
CA PRO A 298 3.14 -28.73 15.10
C PRO A 298 3.69 -30.15 14.87
N GLY A 299 2.86 -30.98 14.24
CA GLY A 299 3.14 -32.38 13.94
C GLY A 299 4.28 -32.57 12.94
N GLN A 300 5.17 -33.49 13.30
CA GLN A 300 6.27 -34.01 12.49
C GLN A 300 5.71 -34.88 11.35
N TRP A 301 6.14 -34.61 10.12
CA TRP A 301 5.70 -35.30 8.91
C TRP A 301 6.24 -36.74 8.86
N ASN A 302 5.35 -37.75 8.76
CA ASN A 302 5.68 -39.18 8.66
C ASN A 302 5.47 -39.74 7.24
N GLY A 303 5.98 -39.06 6.22
CA GLY A 303 6.02 -39.64 4.88
C GLY A 303 7.28 -40.48 4.63
N PRO A 304 7.28 -41.32 3.59
CA PRO A 304 8.39 -42.23 3.29
C PRO A 304 9.68 -41.46 2.94
N PRO A 305 10.87 -42.01 3.26
CA PRO A 305 12.14 -41.35 2.99
C PRO A 305 12.37 -41.17 1.48
N PRO A 306 12.97 -40.06 1.03
CA PRO A 306 13.33 -39.88 -0.37
C PRO A 306 14.36 -40.92 -0.80
N SER A 307 14.12 -41.56 -1.94
CA SER A 307 15.05 -42.51 -2.55
C SER A 307 16.32 -41.79 -3.04
N PRO A 308 17.52 -42.40 -2.91
CA PRO A 308 18.75 -41.79 -3.38
C PRO A 308 18.77 -41.70 -4.92
N VAL A 309 18.88 -40.48 -5.43
CA VAL A 309 19.10 -40.23 -6.87
C VAL A 309 20.56 -40.53 -7.17
N SER A 310 20.82 -41.55 -7.99
CA SER A 310 22.17 -41.83 -8.49
C SER A 310 22.58 -40.75 -9.49
N VAL A 311 23.58 -39.96 -9.13
CA VAL A 311 24.22 -39.00 -10.05
C VAL A 311 25.20 -39.76 -10.94
N PHE A 312 24.83 -39.97 -12.21
CA PHE A 312 25.76 -40.42 -13.24
C PHE A 312 26.60 -39.22 -13.69
N ILE A 313 27.87 -39.16 -13.27
CA ILE A 313 28.84 -38.21 -13.80
C ILE A 313 29.33 -38.78 -15.14
N HIS A 314 28.88 -38.19 -16.24
CA HIS A 314 29.42 -38.49 -17.57
C HIS A 314 30.68 -37.64 -17.77
N ILE A 315 31.85 -38.25 -17.58
CA ILE A 315 33.13 -37.64 -17.91
C ILE A 315 33.37 -37.85 -19.41
N HIS A 316 33.32 -36.76 -20.19
CA HIS A 316 33.81 -36.77 -21.56
C HIS A 316 35.34 -36.79 -21.58
N PRO A 317 35.99 -37.70 -22.33
CA PRO A 317 37.42 -37.60 -22.58
C PRO A 317 37.70 -36.45 -23.54
N ILE A 318 38.64 -35.59 -23.13
CA ILE A 318 39.26 -34.59 -23.99
C ILE A 318 40.24 -35.34 -24.90
N THR A 319 40.04 -35.24 -26.20
CA THR A 319 41.06 -35.47 -27.24
C THR A 319 41.49 -34.15 -27.83
#